data_AF-A0A0K1K0Q1-F1
#
_entry.id   AF-A0A0K1K0Q1-F1
#
_cell.length_a   1.000
_cell.length_b   1.000
_cell.length_c   1.000
_cell.angle_alpha   90.00
_cell.angle_beta   90.00
_cell.angle_gamma   90.00
#
_symmetry.space_group_name_H-M   'P 1'
#
loop_
_entity.id
_entity.type
_entity.pdbx_description
1 polymer ?
#
loop_
_entity_poly.entity_id
_entity_poly.type
_entity_poly.pdbx_seq_one_letter_code
_entity_poly.pdbx_strand_id
1 'polypeptide(L)'
;MMTEQDRTLYFVLLRAFDRMTAVLLRHKLGPPEPVPKFLDIAWNVLGDDPPSKVSTSLMADVCDAHIVDEQDAGSEEILLNMYLYALSDFCMYFASGEASSLDAAQSSVLDFYDFIASQRYLADSKGGRAVAFTDADEEAIRKDPEFSGEIRSQEADWRAAQGIDAWGLIAQLR
;
A
#
# COMPACT_ATOMS: atom_id res chain seq x y z
N MET A 1 -13.51 -2.46 18.77
CA MET A 1 -14.01 -1.13 18.35
C MET A 1 -12.81 -0.42 17.76
N MET A 2 -12.89 0.01 16.51
CA MET A 2 -11.80 0.74 15.84
C MET A 2 -11.66 2.11 16.49
N THR A 3 -10.45 2.49 16.92
CA THR A 3 -10.23 3.84 17.47
C THR A 3 -10.29 4.88 16.35
N GLU A 4 -10.44 6.16 16.71
CA GLU A 4 -10.40 7.26 15.72
C GLU A 4 -9.06 7.30 14.96
N GLN A 5 -7.97 7.02 15.68
CA GLN A 5 -6.64 6.93 15.09
C GLN A 5 -6.52 5.75 14.13
N ASP A 6 -7.01 4.56 14.52
CA ASP A 6 -7.02 3.39 13.62
C ASP A 6 -7.87 3.67 12.39
N ARG A 7 -9.05 4.29 12.55
CA ARG A 7 -9.94 4.62 11.44
C ARG A 7 -9.30 5.60 10.46
N THR A 8 -8.57 6.58 11.01
CA THR A 8 -7.81 7.54 10.21
C THR A 8 -6.71 6.85 9.42
N LEU A 9 -5.88 6.03 10.06
CA LEU A 9 -4.80 5.31 9.38
C LEU A 9 -5.34 4.30 8.35
N TYR A 10 -6.42 3.60 8.69
CA TYR A 10 -7.13 2.70 7.79
C TYR A 10 -7.62 3.43 6.52
N PHE A 11 -8.20 4.63 6.67
CA PHE A 11 -8.57 5.47 5.53
C PHE A 11 -7.37 5.86 4.67
N VAL A 12 -6.26 6.28 5.29
CA VAL A 12 -5.02 6.63 4.58
C VAL A 12 -4.49 5.44 3.79
N LEU A 13 -4.50 4.24 4.36
CA LEU A 13 -4.05 3.01 3.70
C LEU A 13 -4.93 2.66 2.51
N LEU A 14 -6.25 2.75 2.65
CA LEU A 14 -7.16 2.49 1.54
C LEU A 14 -6.94 3.45 0.37
N ARG A 15 -6.72 4.74 0.65
CA ARG A 15 -6.35 5.75 -0.35
C ARG A 15 -4.99 5.44 -0.99
N ALA A 16 -4.04 4.95 -0.20
CA ALA A 16 -2.74 4.53 -0.70
C ALA A 16 -2.86 3.30 -1.63
N PHE A 17 -3.68 2.29 -1.29
CA PHE A 17 -3.93 1.16 -2.18
C PHE A 17 -4.57 1.56 -3.52
N ASP A 18 -5.47 2.55 -3.53
CA ASP A 18 -6.01 3.10 -4.78
C ASP A 18 -4.88 3.70 -5.65
N ARG A 19 -3.95 4.44 -5.03
CA ARG A 19 -2.80 5.01 -5.73
C ARG A 19 -1.79 3.96 -6.19
N MET A 20 -1.45 2.98 -5.35
CA MET A 20 -0.57 1.86 -5.71
C MET A 20 -1.16 1.04 -6.85
N THR A 21 -2.47 0.81 -6.85
CA THR A 21 -3.18 0.14 -7.95
C THR A 21 -3.03 0.93 -9.25
N ALA A 22 -3.21 2.26 -9.20
CA ALA A 22 -2.97 3.12 -10.36
C ALA A 22 -1.51 3.09 -10.83
N VAL A 23 -0.54 2.93 -9.91
CA VAL A 23 0.88 2.77 -10.23
C VAL A 23 1.13 1.43 -10.94
N LEU A 24 0.66 0.31 -10.39
CA LEU A 24 0.77 -1.01 -11.03
C LEU A 24 0.24 -0.98 -12.47
N LEU A 25 -0.94 -0.39 -12.67
CA LEU A 25 -1.56 -0.28 -14.00
C LEU A 25 -0.71 0.53 -14.99
N ARG A 26 0.00 1.58 -14.54
CA ARG A 26 0.96 2.32 -15.39
C ARG A 26 2.15 1.45 -15.80
N HIS A 27 2.55 0.51 -14.95
CA HIS A 27 3.57 -0.49 -15.25
C HIS A 27 3.03 -1.69 -16.04
N LYS A 28 1.78 -1.63 -16.55
CA LYS A 28 1.10 -2.72 -17.26
C LYS A 28 0.90 -3.98 -16.40
N LEU A 29 0.99 -3.82 -15.09
CA LEU A 29 0.64 -4.83 -14.11
C LEU A 29 -0.78 -4.55 -13.61
N GLY A 30 -1.52 -5.60 -13.27
CA GLY A 30 -2.82 -5.47 -12.61
C GLY A 30 -2.76 -6.15 -11.25
N PRO A 31 -3.48 -5.63 -10.23
CA PRO A 31 -3.68 -6.42 -9.02
C PRO A 31 -4.44 -7.71 -9.40
N PRO A 32 -4.19 -8.83 -8.71
CA PRO A 32 -4.97 -10.05 -8.90
C PRO A 32 -6.48 -9.79 -8.75
N GLU A 33 -7.30 -10.46 -9.56
CA GLU A 33 -8.75 -10.17 -9.69
C GLU A 33 -9.52 -10.10 -8.36
N PRO A 34 -9.22 -10.91 -7.32
CA PRO A 34 -9.90 -10.81 -6.04
C PRO A 34 -9.59 -9.54 -5.25
N VAL A 35 -8.43 -8.90 -5.48
CA VAL A 35 -7.93 -7.80 -4.64
C VAL A 35 -8.79 -6.54 -4.74
N PRO A 36 -9.16 -6.03 -5.94
CA PRO A 36 -10.05 -4.85 -6.02
C PRO A 36 -11.36 -5.03 -5.25
N LYS A 37 -11.99 -6.20 -5.35
CA LYS A 37 -13.22 -6.52 -4.62
C LYS A 37 -12.99 -6.57 -3.10
N PHE A 38 -11.86 -7.10 -2.66
CA PHE A 38 -11.50 -7.07 -1.25
C PHE A 38 -11.33 -5.64 -0.74
N LEU A 39 -10.64 -4.78 -1.49
CA LEU A 39 -10.48 -3.36 -1.14
C LEU A 39 -11.85 -2.63 -1.13
N ASP A 40 -12.75 -2.92 -2.07
CA ASP A 40 -14.13 -2.39 -2.06
C ASP A 40 -14.87 -2.77 -0.76
N ILE A 41 -14.72 -4.01 -0.30
CA ILE A 41 -15.31 -4.45 0.97
C ILE A 41 -14.65 -3.70 2.15
N ALA A 42 -13.32 -3.57 2.15
CA ALA A 42 -12.58 -2.86 3.18
C ALA A 42 -13.02 -1.39 3.30
N TRP A 43 -13.28 -0.71 2.19
CA TRP A 43 -13.83 0.65 2.20
C TRP A 43 -15.15 0.77 2.97
N ASN A 44 -16.04 -0.22 2.87
CA ASN A 44 -17.30 -0.21 3.60
C ASN A 44 -17.12 -0.30 5.12
N VAL A 45 -16.03 -0.93 5.60
CA VAL A 45 -15.74 -1.08 7.03
C VAL A 45 -15.51 0.25 7.74
N LEU A 46 -15.05 1.29 7.03
CA LEU A 46 -14.92 2.65 7.58
C LEU A 46 -16.25 3.18 8.13
N GLY A 47 -17.36 2.88 7.44
CA GLY A 47 -18.70 3.35 7.77
C GLY A 47 -19.43 2.51 8.80
N ASP A 48 -18.90 1.33 9.14
CA ASP A 48 -19.56 0.39 10.02
C ASP A 48 -19.26 0.69 11.50
N ASP A 49 -20.29 0.67 12.33
CA ASP A 49 -20.18 0.70 13.79
C ASP A 49 -21.17 -0.30 14.44
N PRO A 50 -20.69 -1.47 14.90
CA PRO A 50 -19.31 -1.92 14.96
C PRO A 50 -18.75 -2.33 13.57
N PRO A 51 -17.42 -2.27 13.36
CA PRO A 51 -16.79 -2.69 12.10
C PRO A 51 -17.19 -4.10 11.65
N SER A 52 -17.56 -4.27 10.38
CA SER A 52 -17.86 -5.59 9.81
C SER A 52 -16.64 -6.51 9.85
N LYS A 53 -16.90 -7.80 10.04
CA LYS A 53 -15.87 -8.83 9.87
C LYS A 53 -15.60 -9.04 8.39
N VAL A 54 -14.34 -8.93 8.00
CA VAL A 54 -13.88 -9.23 6.64
C VAL A 54 -13.07 -10.52 6.68
N SER A 55 -13.37 -11.47 5.79
CA SER A 55 -12.55 -12.68 5.64
C SER A 55 -11.31 -12.37 4.80
N THR A 56 -10.14 -12.75 5.29
CA THR A 56 -8.86 -12.58 4.60
C THR A 56 -8.33 -13.87 3.95
N SER A 57 -9.05 -14.99 4.08
CA SER A 57 -8.60 -16.30 3.58
C SER A 57 -8.28 -16.27 2.09
N LEU A 58 -9.11 -15.60 1.28
CA LEU A 58 -8.88 -15.48 -0.15
C LEU A 58 -7.65 -14.62 -0.48
N MET A 59 -7.30 -13.65 0.38
CA MET A 59 -6.09 -12.84 0.18
C MET A 59 -4.83 -13.65 0.49
N ALA A 60 -4.89 -14.57 1.46
CA ALA A 60 -3.80 -15.51 1.71
C ALA A 60 -3.55 -16.41 0.47
N ASP A 61 -4.61 -16.98 -0.10
CA ASP A 61 -4.50 -17.77 -1.34
C ASP A 61 -3.95 -16.95 -2.51
N VAL A 62 -4.33 -15.67 -2.63
CA VAL A 62 -3.79 -14.75 -3.64
C VAL A 62 -2.30 -14.50 -3.42
N CYS A 63 -1.87 -14.23 -2.18
CA CYS A 63 -0.46 -14.05 -1.85
C CYS A 63 0.34 -15.30 -2.20
N ASP A 64 -0.11 -16.49 -1.78
CA ASP A 64 0.58 -17.76 -2.05
C ASP A 64 0.67 -18.09 -3.54
N ALA A 65 -0.31 -17.68 -4.34
CA ALA A 65 -0.34 -17.94 -5.78
C ALA A 65 0.51 -16.98 -6.63
N HIS A 66 0.77 -15.77 -6.13
CA HIS A 66 1.35 -14.68 -6.92
C HIS A 66 2.70 -14.20 -6.42
N ILE A 67 3.02 -14.37 -5.13
CA ILE A 67 4.33 -13.98 -4.60
C ILE A 67 5.38 -14.96 -5.11
N VAL A 68 6.42 -14.44 -5.74
CA VAL A 68 7.54 -15.21 -6.27
C VAL A 68 8.81 -14.98 -5.46
N ASP A 69 9.79 -15.88 -5.59
CA ASP A 69 11.11 -15.70 -4.99
C ASP A 69 11.84 -14.51 -5.66
N GLU A 70 12.19 -13.50 -4.86
CA GLU A 70 12.83 -12.27 -5.32
C GLU A 70 14.22 -12.50 -5.93
N GLN A 71 14.87 -13.63 -5.65
CA GLN A 71 16.20 -13.95 -6.21
C GLN A 71 16.16 -14.23 -7.71
N ASP A 72 15.05 -14.76 -8.21
CA ASP A 72 14.86 -15.12 -9.61
C ASP A 72 13.86 -14.19 -10.33
N ALA A 73 13.29 -13.22 -9.62
CA ALA A 73 12.23 -12.34 -10.10
C ALA A 73 12.76 -11.10 -10.85
N GLY A 74 12.03 -10.68 -11.88
CA GLY A 74 12.23 -9.38 -12.53
C GLY A 74 11.64 -8.21 -11.71
N SER A 75 12.00 -6.98 -12.07
CA SER A 75 11.51 -5.78 -11.35
C SER A 75 9.98 -5.66 -11.33
N GLU A 76 9.29 -6.15 -12.37
CA GLU A 76 7.82 -6.15 -12.43
C GLU A 76 7.19 -7.15 -11.44
N GLU A 77 7.80 -8.33 -11.29
CA GLU A 77 7.36 -9.33 -10.33
C GLU A 77 7.62 -8.87 -8.89
N ILE A 78 8.79 -8.29 -8.63
CA ILE A 78 9.11 -7.69 -7.32
C ILE A 78 8.15 -6.55 -7.01
N LEU A 79 7.79 -5.72 -8.00
CA LEU A 79 6.80 -4.64 -7.79
C LEU A 79 5.44 -5.19 -7.38
N LEU A 80 5.01 -6.32 -7.96
CA LEU A 80 3.79 -7.00 -7.55
C LEU A 80 3.92 -7.63 -6.15
N ASN A 81 5.06 -8.25 -5.82
CA ASN A 81 5.33 -8.75 -4.47
C ASN A 81 5.17 -7.64 -3.42
N MET A 82 5.80 -6.46 -3.63
CA MET A 82 5.72 -5.32 -2.71
C MET A 82 4.27 -4.86 -2.49
N TYR A 83 3.45 -4.84 -3.55
CA TYR A 83 2.02 -4.55 -3.42
C TYR A 83 1.27 -5.59 -2.57
N LEU A 84 1.56 -6.88 -2.79
CA LEU A 84 0.92 -7.98 -2.05
C LEU A 84 1.40 -8.07 -0.60
N TYR A 85 2.65 -7.70 -0.30
CA TYR A 85 3.15 -7.59 1.08
C TYR A 85 2.40 -6.51 1.85
N ALA A 86 2.25 -5.31 1.27
CA ALA A 86 1.46 -4.24 1.89
C ALA A 86 0.00 -4.68 2.11
N LEU A 87 -0.60 -5.37 1.14
CA LEU A 87 -1.95 -5.94 1.27
C LEU A 87 -2.02 -6.99 2.39
N SER A 88 -1.01 -7.85 2.51
CA SER A 88 -0.92 -8.88 3.55
C SER A 88 -0.85 -8.25 4.94
N ASP A 89 -0.02 -7.22 5.14
CA ASP A 89 0.06 -6.48 6.40
C ASP A 89 -1.27 -5.80 6.74
N PHE A 90 -1.94 -5.23 5.73
CA PHE A 90 -3.28 -4.66 5.92
C PHE A 90 -4.31 -5.73 6.29
N CYS A 91 -4.23 -6.92 5.69
CA CYS A 91 -5.07 -8.06 6.02
C CYS A 91 -4.91 -8.50 7.48
N MET A 92 -3.71 -8.35 8.07
CA MET A 92 -3.46 -8.71 9.46
C MET A 92 -4.34 -7.91 10.43
N TYR A 93 -4.70 -6.66 10.10
CA TYR A 93 -5.62 -5.88 10.92
C TYR A 93 -6.99 -6.55 11.10
N PHE A 94 -7.52 -7.19 10.05
CA PHE A 94 -8.80 -7.90 10.16
C PHE A 94 -8.69 -9.22 10.93
N ALA A 95 -7.51 -9.82 10.96
CA ALA A 95 -7.25 -11.08 11.67
C ALA A 95 -7.01 -10.84 13.18
N SER A 96 -6.23 -9.82 13.54
CA SER A 96 -5.79 -9.56 14.92
C SER A 96 -6.54 -8.40 15.60
N GLY A 97 -7.03 -7.43 14.83
CA GLY A 97 -7.54 -6.16 15.34
C GLY A 97 -6.47 -5.22 15.90
N GLU A 98 -5.18 -5.51 15.65
CA GLU A 98 -4.05 -4.76 16.21
C GLU A 98 -3.67 -3.55 15.33
N ALA A 99 -3.59 -2.37 15.93
CA ALA A 99 -3.20 -1.14 15.26
C ALA A 99 -1.81 -1.21 14.60
N SER A 100 -0.88 -1.97 15.20
CA SER A 100 0.47 -2.19 14.67
C SER A 100 0.47 -2.82 13.27
N SER A 101 -0.57 -3.58 12.90
CA SER A 101 -0.72 -4.10 11.54
C SER A 101 -0.99 -3.00 10.52
N LEU A 102 -1.67 -1.91 10.91
CA LEU A 102 -1.87 -0.74 10.06
C LEU A 102 -0.56 0.05 9.88
N ASP A 103 0.23 0.19 10.94
CA ASP A 103 1.56 0.84 10.86
C ASP A 103 2.53 0.04 9.96
N ALA A 104 2.48 -1.29 10.06
CA ALA A 104 3.24 -2.19 9.18
C ALA A 104 2.81 -2.04 7.73
N ALA A 105 1.50 -2.06 7.45
CA ALA A 105 0.98 -1.83 6.11
C ALA A 105 1.42 -0.47 5.55
N GLN A 106 1.41 0.59 6.38
CA GLN A 106 1.85 1.92 5.97
C GLN A 106 3.32 1.94 5.57
N SER A 107 4.17 1.25 6.34
CA SER A 107 5.60 1.10 6.04
C SER A 107 5.79 0.35 4.71
N SER A 108 5.08 -0.76 4.52
CA SER A 108 5.12 -1.56 3.29
C SER A 108 4.61 -0.80 2.06
N VAL A 109 3.64 0.11 2.22
CA VAL A 109 3.26 1.05 1.16
C VAL A 109 4.45 1.93 0.78
N LEU A 110 5.16 2.50 1.75
CA LEU A 110 6.31 3.36 1.46
C LEU A 110 7.45 2.57 0.80
N ASP A 111 7.69 1.33 1.22
CA ASP A 111 8.69 0.44 0.61
C ASP A 111 8.37 0.14 -0.87
N PHE A 112 7.10 0.00 -1.24
CA PHE A 112 6.68 -0.10 -2.65
C PHE A 112 7.12 1.12 -3.47
N TYR A 113 6.94 2.33 -2.94
CA TYR A 113 7.34 3.56 -3.62
C TYR A 113 8.86 3.77 -3.61
N ASP A 114 9.54 3.40 -2.53
CA ASP A 114 11.00 3.44 -2.42
C ASP A 114 11.65 2.49 -3.44
N PHE A 115 11.08 1.30 -3.63
CA PHE A 115 11.51 0.38 -4.67
C PHE A 115 11.41 1.01 -6.06
N ILE A 116 10.29 1.64 -6.42
CA ILE A 116 10.14 2.31 -7.72
C ILE A 116 11.18 3.42 -7.89
N ALA A 117 11.35 4.26 -6.88
CA ALA A 117 12.32 5.34 -6.89
C ALA A 117 13.75 4.82 -7.04
N SER A 118 14.08 3.73 -6.34
CA SER A 118 15.36 3.02 -6.42
C SER A 118 15.62 2.45 -7.82
N GLN A 119 14.63 1.78 -8.42
CA GLN A 119 14.76 1.24 -9.78
C GLN A 119 14.99 2.34 -10.82
N ARG A 120 14.25 3.45 -10.72
CA ARG A 120 14.44 4.63 -11.58
C ARG A 120 15.84 5.23 -11.41
N TYR A 121 16.27 5.42 -10.17
CA TYR A 121 17.60 5.95 -9.86
C TYR A 121 18.72 5.07 -10.42
N LEU A 122 18.59 3.74 -10.27
CA LEU A 122 19.53 2.77 -10.84
C LEU A 122 19.61 2.89 -12.36
N ALA A 123 18.46 2.94 -13.03
CA ALA A 123 18.38 3.08 -14.49
C ALA A 123 19.03 4.38 -14.98
N ASP A 124 18.66 5.52 -14.38
CA ASP A 124 19.02 6.85 -14.86
C ASP A 124 20.44 7.27 -14.45
N SER A 125 20.87 6.94 -13.22
CA SER A 125 22.10 7.47 -12.63
C SER A 125 23.23 6.45 -12.51
N LYS A 126 22.91 5.15 -12.47
CA LYS A 126 23.91 4.07 -12.29
C LYS A 126 23.98 3.12 -13.50
N GLY A 127 23.27 3.44 -14.58
CA GLY A 127 23.27 2.67 -15.83
C GLY A 127 22.71 1.25 -15.67
N GLY A 128 21.77 1.06 -14.74
CA GLY A 128 21.09 -0.22 -14.49
C GLY A 128 21.95 -1.31 -13.86
N ARG A 129 23.12 -0.97 -13.30
CA ARG A 129 24.00 -1.95 -12.65
C ARG A 129 23.61 -2.16 -11.19
N ALA A 130 23.73 -3.40 -10.71
CA ALA A 130 23.67 -3.68 -9.28
C ALA A 130 24.82 -2.95 -8.56
N VAL A 131 24.47 -2.02 -7.68
CA VAL A 131 25.42 -1.23 -6.87
C VAL A 131 24.88 -1.12 -5.45
N ALA A 132 25.78 -1.08 -4.47
CA ALA A 132 25.42 -0.68 -3.12
C ALA A 132 25.17 0.83 -3.11
N PHE A 133 24.04 1.25 -2.52
CA PHE A 133 23.75 2.67 -2.36
C PHE A 133 24.61 3.28 -1.26
N THR A 134 25.12 4.47 -1.55
CA THR A 134 25.71 5.36 -0.55
C THR A 134 24.62 6.21 0.10
N ASP A 135 24.90 6.84 1.24
CA ASP A 135 23.97 7.77 1.90
C ASP A 135 23.48 8.88 0.94
N ALA A 136 24.35 9.35 0.03
CA ALA A 136 24.00 10.35 -0.98
C ALA A 136 23.06 9.80 -2.06
N ASP A 137 23.17 8.51 -2.39
CA ASP A 137 22.26 7.83 -3.31
C ASP A 137 20.88 7.67 -2.65
N GLU A 138 20.82 7.25 -1.39
CA GLU A 138 19.56 7.18 -0.64
C GLU A 138 18.89 8.54 -0.51
N GLU A 139 19.66 9.61 -0.25
CA GLU A 139 19.10 10.96 -0.20
C GLU A 139 18.52 11.39 -1.56
N ALA A 140 19.14 10.98 -2.67
CA ALA A 140 18.62 11.24 -4.00
C ALA A 140 17.32 10.45 -4.27
N ILE A 141 17.26 9.18 -3.87
CA ILE A 141 16.07 8.32 -4.00
C ILE A 141 14.90 8.89 -3.18
N ARG A 142 15.15 9.33 -1.95
CA ARG A 142 14.11 9.97 -1.10
C ARG A 142 13.55 11.27 -1.69
N LYS A 143 14.28 11.92 -2.60
CA LYS A 143 13.83 13.12 -3.33
C LYS A 143 13.05 12.78 -4.61
N ASP A 144 12.87 11.51 -4.94
CA ASP A 144 12.08 11.11 -6.09
C ASP A 144 10.64 11.69 -5.99
N PRO A 145 10.09 12.25 -7.08
CA PRO A 145 8.77 12.87 -7.06
C PRO A 145 7.63 11.91 -6.69
N GLU A 146 7.75 10.62 -7.02
CA GLU A 146 6.75 9.59 -6.77
C GLU A 146 6.79 9.15 -5.30
N PHE A 147 7.98 8.86 -4.76
CA PHE A 147 8.15 8.54 -3.35
C PHE A 147 7.77 9.70 -2.42
N SER A 148 8.36 10.89 -2.64
CA SER A 148 8.02 12.07 -1.84
C SER A 148 6.57 12.53 -2.06
N GLY A 149 6.00 12.22 -3.24
CA GLY A 149 4.60 12.47 -3.57
C GLY A 149 3.65 11.61 -2.76
N GLU A 150 3.97 10.34 -2.54
CA GLU A 150 3.18 9.47 -1.67
C GLU A 150 3.17 9.96 -0.23
N ILE A 151 4.34 10.31 0.33
CA ILE A 151 4.44 10.85 1.70
C ILE A 151 3.50 12.06 1.87
N ARG A 152 3.57 13.02 0.94
CA ARG A 152 2.68 14.20 0.96
C ARG A 152 1.20 13.83 0.82
N SER A 153 0.89 12.79 0.04
CA SER A 153 -0.48 12.32 -0.16
C SER A 153 -1.03 11.68 1.11
N GLN A 154 -0.25 10.85 1.81
CA GLN A 154 -0.65 10.28 3.09
C GLN A 154 -0.85 11.34 4.17
N GLU A 155 0.03 12.35 4.23
CA GLU A 155 -0.20 13.50 5.14
C GLU A 155 -1.48 14.27 4.81
N ALA A 156 -1.80 14.44 3.53
CA ALA A 156 -3.01 15.12 3.10
C ALA A 156 -4.26 14.29 3.43
N ASP A 157 -4.23 12.98 3.18
CA ASP A 157 -5.30 12.06 3.55
C ASP A 157 -5.51 12.04 5.08
N TRP A 158 -4.43 12.08 5.87
CA TRP A 158 -4.50 12.17 7.33
C TRP A 158 -5.19 13.46 7.79
N ARG A 159 -4.80 14.62 7.23
CA ARG A 159 -5.44 15.91 7.54
C ARG A 159 -6.91 15.91 7.12
N ALA A 160 -7.24 15.29 5.99
CA ALA A 160 -8.62 15.18 5.53
C ALA A 160 -9.47 14.32 6.48
N ALA A 161 -8.92 13.20 6.95
CA ALA A 161 -9.58 12.28 7.87
C ALA A 161 -10.01 12.92 9.20
N GLN A 162 -9.22 13.87 9.72
CA GLN A 162 -9.53 14.59 10.96
C GLN A 162 -10.83 15.41 10.90
N GLY A 163 -11.37 15.68 9.70
CA GLY A 163 -12.63 16.40 9.50
C GLY A 163 -13.81 15.52 9.10
N ILE A 164 -13.66 14.19 9.12
CA ILE A 164 -14.69 13.26 8.64
C ILE A 164 -15.54 12.77 9.81
N ASP A 165 -16.76 13.28 9.89
CA ASP A 165 -17.78 12.78 10.82
C ASP A 165 -18.66 11.69 10.19
N ALA A 166 -18.82 11.72 8.85
CA ALA A 166 -19.75 10.87 8.10
C ALA A 166 -19.02 9.78 7.31
N TRP A 167 -18.34 8.87 8.01
CA TRP A 167 -17.54 7.80 7.40
C TRP A 167 -18.32 6.90 6.42
N GLY A 168 -19.59 6.62 6.70
CA GLY A 168 -20.44 5.85 5.79
C GLY A 168 -20.70 6.56 4.44
N LEU A 169 -20.72 7.89 4.42
CA LEU A 169 -20.82 8.66 3.17
C LEU A 169 -19.50 8.59 2.39
N ILE A 170 -18.36 8.69 3.08
CA ILE A 170 -17.04 8.59 2.45
C ILE A 170 -16.85 7.23 1.77
N ALA A 171 -17.27 6.14 2.41
CA ALA A 171 -17.21 4.80 1.83
C ALA A 171 -18.02 4.68 0.52
N GLN A 172 -19.12 5.44 0.37
CA GLN A 172 -19.99 5.41 -0.80
C GLN A 172 -19.52 6.33 -1.94
N LEU A 173 -18.68 7.33 -1.65
CA LEU A 173 -18.21 8.33 -2.61
C LEU A 173 -16.92 7.94 -3.36
N ARG A 174 -16.39 6.74 -3.08
CA ARG A 174 -15.19 6.22 -3.74
C ARG A 174 -15.39 6.04 -5.25
#